data_AF-A0AAV0FBG2-F1
#
_entry.id   AF-A0AAV0FBG2-F1
#
_cell.length_a   1.000
_cell.length_b   1.000
_cell.length_c   1.000
_cell.angle_alpha   90.00
_cell.angle_beta   90.00
_cell.angle_gamma   90.00
#
_symmetry.space_group_name_H-M   'P 1'
#
loop_
_entity.id
_entity.type
_entity.pdbx_description
1 polymer ?
#
loop_
_entity_poly.entity_id
_entity_poly.type
_entity_poly.pdbx_seq_one_letter_code
_entity_poly.pdbx_strand_id
1 'polypeptide(L)'
;MRKFAVTELLSSQKLEKLKHLRVSEVHTSLGELYLLVTSSPTGKTKTVDMNDWLRQLTLNLILTVVAGGSGSSFKISEDDECTEFKKALHIIEVFKEFMYLIGQCLYGDAFPILDRKVCGVEAPRG
;
A
#
# COMPACT_ATOMS: atom_id res chain seq x y z
N MET A 1 4.57 -20.47 -1.89
CA MET A 1 4.29 -19.08 -1.46
C MET A 1 3.76 -18.97 -0.03
N ARG A 2 2.60 -19.55 0.32
CA ARG A 2 2.02 -19.43 1.69
C ARG A 2 3.00 -19.77 2.81
N LYS A 3 3.70 -20.91 2.71
CA LYS A 3 4.68 -21.34 3.72
C LYS A 3 5.77 -20.27 3.94
N PHE A 4 6.38 -19.80 2.86
CA PHE A 4 7.43 -18.77 2.89
C PHE A 4 6.94 -17.46 3.52
N ALA A 5 5.77 -16.96 3.10
CA ALA A 5 5.21 -15.74 3.66
C ALA A 5 4.95 -15.87 5.18
N VAL A 6 4.42 -17.01 5.61
CA VAL A 6 4.15 -17.24 7.04
C VAL A 6 5.43 -17.45 7.86
N THR A 7 6.46 -18.12 7.33
CA THR A 7 7.69 -18.40 8.09
C THR A 7 8.66 -17.22 8.09
N GLU A 8 8.84 -16.57 6.95
CA GLU A 8 9.89 -15.56 6.76
C GLU A 8 9.43 -14.13 7.03
N LEU A 9 8.16 -13.83 6.76
CA LEU A 9 7.61 -12.48 6.87
C LEU A 9 6.69 -12.33 8.09
N LEU A 10 5.78 -13.29 8.27
CA LEU A 10 4.68 -13.19 9.25
C LEU A 10 4.85 -14.15 10.44
N SER A 11 6.04 -14.69 10.68
CA SER A 11 6.28 -15.51 11.86
C SER A 11 6.25 -14.66 13.12
N SER A 12 5.93 -15.26 14.27
CA SER A 12 5.84 -14.54 15.54
C SER A 12 7.11 -13.75 15.86
N GLN A 13 8.28 -14.32 15.59
CA GLN A 13 9.56 -13.64 15.80
C GLN A 13 9.73 -12.40 14.90
N LYS A 14 9.31 -12.49 13.63
CA LYS A 14 9.36 -11.37 12.69
C LYS A 14 8.34 -10.30 13.06
N LEU A 15 7.14 -10.69 13.46
CA LEU A 15 6.09 -9.77 13.88
C LEU A 15 6.49 -8.97 15.12
N GLU A 16 7.14 -9.59 16.10
CA GLU A 16 7.68 -8.90 17.28
C GLU A 16 8.79 -7.91 16.88
N LYS A 17 9.68 -8.28 15.94
CA LYS A 17 10.66 -7.35 15.38
C LYS A 17 10.02 -6.19 14.63
N LEU A 18 8.94 -6.42 13.89
CA LEU A 18 8.25 -5.36 13.14
C LEU A 18 7.31 -4.50 14.00
N LYS A 19 7.00 -4.93 15.22
CA LYS A 19 6.06 -4.25 16.12
C LYS A 19 6.49 -2.82 16.42
N HIS A 20 7.74 -2.64 16.85
CA HIS A 20 8.25 -1.30 17.21
C HIS A 20 8.34 -0.38 15.99
N LEU A 21 8.73 -0.92 14.83
CA LEU A 21 8.80 -0.14 13.58
C LEU A 21 7.42 0.38 13.17
N ARG A 22 6.40 -0.49 13.18
CA ARG A 22 5.02 -0.08 12.84
C ARG A 22 4.45 0.93 13.82
N VAL A 23 4.69 0.75 15.12
CA VAL A 23 4.25 1.71 16.15
C VAL A 23 4.94 3.07 15.94
N SER A 24 6.26 3.06 15.68
CA SER A 24 7.01 4.28 15.40
C SER A 24 6.51 5.00 14.15
N GLU A 25 6.19 4.26 13.09
CA GLU A 25 5.66 4.86 11.85
C GLU A 25 4.31 5.51 12.10
N VAL A 26 3.36 4.81 12.74
CA VAL A 26 2.04 5.36 13.07
C VAL A 26 2.17 6.60 13.95
N HIS A 27 3.01 6.55 14.98
CA HIS A 27 3.24 7.69 15.86
C HIS A 27 3.80 8.90 15.11
N THR A 28 4.77 8.67 14.20
CA THR A 28 5.38 9.72 13.39
C THR A 28 4.36 10.33 12.43
N SER A 29 3.62 9.51 11.67
CA SER A 29 2.60 9.99 10.73
C SER A 29 1.46 10.73 11.43
N LEU A 30 1.08 10.33 12.64
CA LEU A 30 0.07 11.03 13.44
C LEU A 30 0.58 12.38 13.94
N GLY A 31 1.84 12.45 14.38
CA GLY A 31 2.49 13.70 14.77
C GLY A 31 2.56 14.70 13.60
N GLU A 32 2.89 14.21 12.41
CA GLU A 32 2.90 15.02 11.18
C GLU A 32 1.50 15.51 10.81
N LEU A 33 0.48 14.64 10.88
CA LEU A 33 -0.90 15.03 10.64
C LEU A 33 -1.35 16.12 11.63
N TYR A 34 -1.04 15.94 12.91
CA TYR A 34 -1.37 16.91 13.95
C TYR A 34 -0.73 18.26 13.64
N LEU A 35 0.58 18.29 13.39
CA LEU A 35 1.29 19.51 13.02
C LEU A 35 0.69 20.14 11.77
N LEU A 36 0.36 19.37 10.74
CA LEU A 36 -0.18 19.89 9.49
C LEU A 36 -1.55 20.56 9.69
N VAL A 37 -2.38 20.04 10.60
CA VAL A 37 -3.68 20.62 10.97
C VAL A 37 -3.52 21.86 11.87
N THR A 38 -2.57 21.85 12.81
CA THR A 38 -2.42 22.92 13.83
C THR A 38 -1.45 24.05 13.45
N SER A 39 -0.57 23.86 12.48
CA SER A 39 0.50 24.81 12.12
C SER A 39 0.04 26.02 11.30
N SER A 40 -1.27 26.26 11.18
CA SER A 40 -1.79 27.38 10.40
C SER A 40 -1.58 28.73 11.11
N PRO A 41 -0.82 29.68 10.53
CA PRO A 41 -0.56 30.99 11.12
C PRO A 41 -1.82 31.87 11.23
N THR A 42 -2.89 31.52 10.52
CA THR A 42 -4.09 32.35 10.35
C THR A 42 -5.27 31.90 11.21
N GLY A 43 -5.08 30.93 12.11
CA GLY A 43 -6.13 30.36 12.95
C GLY A 43 -7.13 29.47 12.20
N LYS A 44 -6.94 29.26 10.89
CA LYS A 44 -7.76 28.36 10.07
C LYS A 44 -7.10 26.98 9.98
N THR A 45 -7.75 25.95 10.50
CA THR A 45 -7.28 24.56 10.37
C THR A 45 -7.07 24.21 8.89
N LYS A 46 -5.89 23.67 8.56
CA LYS A 46 -5.60 23.19 7.21
C LYS A 46 -6.42 21.93 6.94
N THR A 47 -7.17 21.92 5.85
CA THR A 47 -7.89 20.72 5.40
C THR A 47 -6.88 19.71 4.86
N VAL A 48 -6.98 18.46 5.31
CA VAL A 48 -6.14 17.34 4.88
C VAL A 48 -7.00 16.34 4.15
N ASP A 49 -6.54 15.86 3.00
CA ASP A 49 -7.14 14.71 2.35
C ASP A 49 -6.77 13.44 3.14
N MET A 50 -7.73 12.96 3.94
CA MET A 50 -7.55 11.76 4.76
C MET A 50 -7.39 10.49 3.93
N ASN A 51 -7.92 10.44 2.70
CA ASN A 51 -7.75 9.28 1.82
C ASN A 51 -6.30 9.20 1.34
N ASP A 52 -5.74 10.33 0.93
CA ASP A 52 -4.34 10.43 0.50
C ASP A 52 -3.38 10.15 1.66
N TRP A 53 -3.65 10.70 2.84
CA TRP A 53 -2.84 10.45 4.04
C TRP A 53 -2.90 8.97 4.47
N LEU A 54 -4.10 8.36 4.52
CA LEU A 54 -4.25 6.93 4.86
C LEU A 54 -3.58 6.02 3.82
N ARG A 55 -3.64 6.38 2.53
CA ARG A 55 -2.96 5.65 1.47
C ARG A 55 -1.44 5.63 1.69
N GLN A 56 -0.85 6.79 2.01
CA GLN A 56 0.59 6.90 2.30
C GLN A 56 0.99 6.10 3.55
N LEU A 57 0.23 6.25 4.65
CA LEU A 57 0.47 5.48 5.89
C LEU A 57 0.41 3.97 5.64
N THR A 58 -0.60 3.51 4.90
CA THR A 58 -0.78 2.08 4.60
C THR A 58 0.39 1.54 3.78
N LEU A 59 0.84 2.28 2.76
CA LEU A 59 1.99 1.88 1.97
C LEU A 59 3.27 1.82 2.80
N ASN A 60 3.55 2.83 3.63
CA ASN A 60 4.72 2.84 4.51
C ASN A 60 4.73 1.64 5.46
N LEU A 61 3.58 1.27 6.02
CA LEU A 61 3.45 0.10 6.88
C LEU A 61 3.71 -1.21 6.13
N ILE A 62 3.19 -1.37 4.91
CA ILE A 62 3.42 -2.56 4.08
C ILE A 62 4.91 -2.66 3.71
N LEU A 63 5.52 -1.56 3.26
CA LEU A 63 6.94 -1.53 2.91
C LEU A 63 7.82 -1.80 4.13
N THR A 64 7.47 -1.30 5.31
CA THR A 64 8.18 -1.62 6.56
C THR A 64 8.15 -3.13 6.84
N VAL A 65 7.01 -3.78 6.63
CA VAL A 65 6.87 -5.23 6.82
C VAL A 65 7.69 -5.99 5.78
N VAL A 66 7.58 -5.64 4.50
CA VAL A 66 8.21 -6.35 3.37
C VAL A 66 9.72 -6.12 3.31
N ALA A 67 10.19 -4.89 3.47
CA ALA A 67 11.61 -4.52 3.44
C ALA A 67 12.32 -4.80 4.78
N GLY A 68 11.58 -5.05 5.86
CA GLY A 68 12.14 -5.46 7.15
C GLY A 68 12.88 -4.35 7.92
N GLY A 69 12.68 -3.08 7.58
CA GLY A 69 13.35 -1.94 8.23
C GLY A 69 12.73 -0.59 7.88
N SER A 70 13.13 0.46 8.61
CA SER A 70 12.68 1.87 8.46
C SER A 70 13.32 2.57 7.24
N GLY A 71 13.49 1.85 6.14
CA GLY A 71 14.17 2.34 4.95
C GLY A 71 13.31 3.36 4.21
N SER A 72 13.43 4.62 4.63
CA SER A 72 12.79 5.80 4.05
C SER A 72 11.27 5.83 4.22
N SER A 73 10.80 6.56 5.24
CA SER A 73 9.41 7.02 5.27
C SER A 73 9.18 7.76 3.95
N PHE A 74 8.28 7.23 3.13
CA PHE A 74 8.05 7.76 1.80
C PHE A 74 7.30 9.08 1.96
N LYS A 75 8.06 10.15 2.09
CA LYS A 75 7.51 11.50 2.18
C LYS A 75 7.50 12.08 0.79
N ILE A 76 6.29 12.32 0.27
CA ILE A 76 6.12 13.10 -0.95
C ILE A 76 6.25 14.56 -0.55
N SER A 77 7.47 15.11 -0.57
CA SER A 77 7.69 16.55 -0.61
C SER A 77 7.96 16.96 -2.04
N GLU A 78 7.18 17.90 -2.57
CA GLU A 78 7.29 18.40 -3.96
C GLU A 78 8.66 19.02 -4.31
N ASP A 79 9.53 19.25 -3.32
CA ASP A 79 10.74 20.08 -3.43
C ASP A 79 12.06 19.30 -3.49
N ASP A 80 12.04 17.96 -3.58
CA ASP A 80 13.28 17.16 -3.55
C ASP A 80 13.56 16.48 -4.91
N GLU A 81 14.53 17.02 -5.65
CA GLU A 81 15.00 16.53 -6.96
C GLU A 81 15.91 15.29 -6.84
N CYS A 82 15.72 14.49 -5.79
CA CYS A 82 16.57 13.34 -5.49
C CYS A 82 16.17 12.11 -6.33
N THR A 83 17.15 11.32 -6.78
CA THR A 83 16.90 10.07 -7.52
C THR A 83 16.08 9.06 -6.71
N GLU A 84 16.20 9.09 -5.39
CA GLU A 84 15.40 8.27 -4.47
C GLU A 84 13.93 8.72 -4.44
N PHE A 85 13.63 10.01 -4.57
CA PHE A 85 12.26 10.53 -4.66
C PHE A 85 11.53 10.02 -5.91
N LYS A 86 12.22 9.94 -7.05
CA LYS A 86 11.64 9.36 -8.28
C LYS A 86 11.35 7.86 -8.14
N LYS A 87 12.25 7.10 -7.51
CA LYS A 87 12.02 5.67 -7.22
C LYS A 87 10.84 5.48 -6.27
N ALA A 88 10.75 6.36 -5.28
CA ALA A 88 9.62 6.44 -4.41
C ALA A 88 8.37 6.60 -5.29
N LEU A 89 8.18 7.72 -5.98
CA LEU A 89 6.96 7.99 -6.76
C LEU A 89 6.56 6.82 -7.67
N HIS A 90 7.53 6.16 -8.29
CA HIS A 90 7.30 4.96 -9.07
C HIS A 90 6.70 3.79 -8.25
N ILE A 91 7.19 3.51 -7.05
CA ILE A 91 6.62 2.49 -6.15
C ILE A 91 5.17 2.83 -5.79
N ILE A 92 4.85 4.10 -5.50
CA ILE A 92 3.47 4.52 -5.24
C ILE A 92 2.58 4.26 -6.45
N GLU A 93 3.02 4.67 -7.64
CA GLU A 93 2.18 4.54 -8.84
C GLU A 93 1.95 3.06 -9.19
N VAL A 94 2.99 2.23 -9.14
CA VAL A 94 2.87 0.78 -9.33
C VAL A 94 1.95 0.16 -8.27
N PHE A 95 2.06 0.58 -7.01
CA PHE A 95 1.20 0.07 -5.95
C PHE A 95 -0.27 0.48 -6.19
N LYS A 96 -0.51 1.70 -6.65
CA LYS A 96 -1.85 2.18 -6.99
C LYS A 96 -2.46 1.40 -8.15
N GLU A 97 -1.71 1.17 -9.23
CA GLU A 97 -2.15 0.32 -10.34
C GLU A 97 -2.42 -1.11 -9.89
N PHE A 98 -1.52 -1.69 -9.07
CA PHE A 98 -1.71 -3.01 -8.50
C PHE A 98 -3.00 -3.10 -7.68
N MET A 99 -3.24 -2.15 -6.78
CA MET A 99 -4.46 -2.09 -5.97
C MET A 99 -5.72 -1.93 -6.83
N TYR A 100 -5.64 -1.14 -7.90
CA TYR A 100 -6.74 -0.98 -8.86
C TYR A 100 -7.05 -2.28 -9.63
N LEU A 101 -6.02 -3.04 -10.01
CA LEU A 101 -6.19 -4.31 -10.72
C LEU A 101 -6.75 -5.40 -9.79
N ILE A 102 -6.21 -5.56 -8.58
CA ILE A 102 -6.72 -6.58 -7.64
C ILE A 102 -8.11 -6.24 -7.09
N GLY A 103 -8.48 -4.96 -7.09
CA GLY A 103 -9.80 -4.48 -6.65
C GLY A 103 -10.89 -4.65 -7.71
N GLN A 104 -10.53 -4.85 -8.97
CA GLN A 104 -11.48 -5.18 -10.03
C GLN A 104 -11.81 -6.67 -9.96
N CYS A 105 -12.99 -7.00 -9.46
CA CYS A 105 -13.53 -8.35 -9.56
C CYS A 105 -13.97 -8.58 -11.00
N LEU A 106 -13.24 -9.41 -11.76
CA LEU A 106 -13.65 -9.74 -13.12
C LEU A 106 -14.89 -10.63 -13.07
N TYR A 107 -15.82 -10.45 -14.01
CA TYR A 107 -17.02 -11.30 -14.08
C TYR A 107 -16.69 -12.80 -14.16
N GLY A 108 -15.52 -13.15 -14.71
CA GLY A 108 -15.00 -14.52 -14.71
C GLY A 108 -14.62 -15.05 -13.32
N ASP A 109 -14.16 -14.18 -12.40
CA ASP A 109 -13.81 -14.56 -11.02
C ASP A 109 -15.05 -14.83 -10.17
N ALA A 110 -16.15 -14.11 -10.42
CA ALA A 110 -17.42 -14.27 -9.70
C ALA A 110 -18.34 -15.34 -10.32
N PHE A 111 -18.27 -15.54 -11.63
CA PHE A 111 -19.11 -16.46 -12.37
C PHE A 111 -18.25 -17.41 -13.22
N PRO A 112 -17.83 -18.57 -12.65
CA PRO A 112 -16.96 -19.54 -13.32
C PRO A 112 -17.50 -20.06 -14.67
N ILE A 113 -18.81 -19.92 -14.89
CA ILE A 113 -19.50 -20.35 -16.11
C ILE A 113 -19.15 -19.45 -17.31
N LEU A 114 -18.73 -18.20 -17.06
CA LEU A 114 -18.34 -17.24 -18.09
C LEU A 114 -16.86 -17.35 -18.48
N ASP A 115 -16.04 -18.02 -17.67
CA ASP A 115 -14.60 -18.23 -17.91
C ASP A 115 -14.32 -19.25 -19.03
N ARG A 116 -15.35 -19.98 -19.49
CA ARG A 116 -15.22 -21.01 -20.54
C ARG A 116 -15.59 -20.48 -21.92
N LYS A 117 -14.75 -19.61 -22.48
CA LYS A 117 -14.66 -19.41 -23.95
C LYS A 117 -13.22 -19.29 -24.46
N VAL A 118 -12.29 -20.08 -23.93
CA VAL A 118 -10.99 -20.33 -24.59
C VAL A 118 -10.62 -21.81 -24.48
N CYS A 119 -11.43 -22.67 -25.11
CA CYS A 119 -10.96 -23.92 -25.71
C CYS A 119 -12.11 -24.44 -26.57
N GLY A 120 -11.92 -24.43 -27.88
CA GLY A 120 -12.91 -24.87 -28.87
C GLY A 120 -13.29 -26.33 -28.66
N VAL A 121 -14.31 -26.57 -27.87
CA VAL A 121 -15.02 -27.85 -27.81
C VAL A 121 -16.42 -27.56 -28.30
N GLU A 122 -16.65 -27.86 -29.58
CA GLU A 122 -18.00 -27.99 -30.13
C GLU A 122 -18.77 -29.00 -29.27
N ALA A 123 -19.88 -28.55 -28.69
CA ALA A 123 -20.85 -29.45 -28.09
C ALA A 123 -21.55 -30.23 -29.22
N PRO A 124 -21.79 -31.55 -29.07
CA PRO A 124 -22.44 -32.32 -30.11
C PRO A 124 -23.90 -31.88 -30.21
N ARG A 125 -24.32 -31.52 -31.42
CA ARG A 125 -25.73 -31.34 -31.75
C ARG A 125 -26.35 -32.73 -31.92
N GLY A 126 -27.44 -32.98 -31.19
CA GLY A 126 -28.37 -34.07 -31.50
C GLY A 126 -29.14 -33.81 -32.79
#